data_AF-A0A953A6S9-F1
#
_entry.id   AF-A0A953A6S9-F1
#
_cell.length_a   1.000
_cell.length_b   1.000
_cell.length_c   1.000
_cell.angle_alpha   90.00
_cell.angle_beta   90.00
_cell.angle_gamma   90.00
#
_symmetry.space_group_name_H-M   'P 1'
#
loop_
_entity.id
_entity.type
_entity.pdbx_description
1 polymer ?
#
loop_
_entity_poly.entity_id
_entity_poly.type
_entity_poly.pdbx_seq_one_letter_code
_entity_poly.pdbx_strand_id
1 'polypeptide(L)'
;MDGELMPDETRRLLEHLAICEDCTTLLQEYQLLREQVRHLPPPTPPAHIQRRVWEQTVERGEPSRFQRWFGISGARFGLSAVGAVAVLLIATAFVLMRGYERIVPPAVTGAPPATVQEWPVQRPIEITFNKPMDPESVVEHLRIYPPSEKERLPISWRGNTMIIGASPSETVPLLANTDYRIIILPGAKDAYGGSLRTPWELRLRTTTVLAQEPTPTPPPTETRPESPTQPAAVVPPTATNPPPTQPAPTPTTGQPTAPIGAGPTVAPTQPPANPTPTEAPSPTPTTPPTVAPTNTPVPTEPPAASPPPDGSPSPGSPPVATPVPVTGAFGSVYWAYDDVRARLGAPTPPGAYSAAAGVLDFQRGTMYARFDTRTIYVLQSNGVWFSAPDTWTANDPAYGGPAPEPNLWIPTKSFGKLWTENPSIQEQLGYATTETAHEPMDGRIQEFANGLMLYSDTGYVYVLYVDPSNPYQGQWEVYPDSSGHGDLVTPTPEPSPSEPGATPEPTGEPTASPSPEPTTTPELSPAPTENAGPATPEATPEPTQDGTPIP
;
A
#
# COMPACT_ATOMS: atom_id res chain seq x y z
N MET A 1 31.59 -13.19 5.88
CA MET A 1 32.80 -12.47 5.43
C MET A 1 32.86 -11.15 6.20
N ASP A 2 34.05 -10.60 6.44
CA ASP A 2 34.25 -9.55 7.46
C ASP A 2 34.04 -8.10 6.95
N GLY A 3 33.42 -7.92 5.79
CA GLY A 3 33.09 -6.61 5.23
C GLY A 3 34.24 -5.89 4.51
N GLU A 4 35.41 -6.53 4.38
CA GLU A 4 36.60 -5.93 3.74
C GLU A 4 36.60 -6.01 2.19
N LEU A 5 35.64 -6.70 1.56
CA LEU A 5 35.50 -6.81 0.11
C LEU A 5 34.52 -5.78 -0.45
N MET A 6 34.82 -5.20 -1.61
CA MET A 6 33.88 -4.33 -2.33
C MET A 6 32.66 -5.12 -2.84
N PRO A 7 31.51 -4.46 -3.12
CA PRO A 7 30.30 -5.14 -3.61
C PRO A 7 30.52 -5.93 -4.92
N ASP A 8 31.30 -5.40 -5.85
CA ASP A 8 31.57 -6.05 -7.14
C ASP A 8 32.57 -7.22 -7.03
N GLU A 9 33.50 -7.15 -6.09
CA GLU A 9 34.42 -8.25 -5.74
C GLU A 9 33.64 -9.38 -5.06
N THR A 10 32.73 -9.02 -4.15
CA THR A 10 31.81 -9.95 -3.49
C THR A 10 30.93 -10.68 -4.51
N ARG A 11 30.40 -9.97 -5.52
CA ARG A 11 29.59 -10.59 -6.59
C ARG A 11 30.40 -11.62 -7.40
N ARG A 12 31.60 -11.23 -7.88
CA ARG A 12 32.51 -12.13 -8.63
C ARG A 12 32.94 -13.35 -7.80
N LEU A 13 33.18 -13.17 -6.51
CA LEU A 13 33.53 -14.26 -5.60
C LEU A 13 32.37 -15.23 -5.42
N LEU A 14 31.13 -14.74 -5.27
CA LEU A 14 29.93 -15.58 -5.20
C LEU A 14 29.65 -16.33 -6.52
N GLU A 15 29.83 -15.66 -7.66
CA GLU A 15 29.75 -16.28 -9.00
C GLU A 15 30.77 -17.42 -9.16
N HIS A 16 32.01 -17.22 -8.71
CA HIS A 16 33.04 -18.26 -8.74
C HIS A 16 32.76 -19.43 -7.78
N LEU A 17 32.28 -19.13 -6.56
CA LEU A 17 31.89 -20.13 -5.57
C LEU A 17 30.65 -20.95 -6.00
N ALA A 18 29.79 -20.42 -6.86
CA ALA A 18 28.69 -21.17 -7.46
C ALA A 18 29.15 -22.22 -8.50
N ILE A 19 30.43 -22.20 -8.90
CA ILE A 19 30.99 -23.03 -9.99
C ILE A 19 32.13 -23.94 -9.50
N CYS A 20 32.90 -23.55 -8.49
CA CYS A 20 34.11 -24.27 -8.05
C CYS A 20 33.93 -24.95 -6.68
N GLU A 21 33.81 -26.29 -6.69
CA GLU A 21 33.58 -27.13 -5.50
C GLU A 21 34.80 -27.19 -4.55
N ASP A 22 36.03 -27.10 -5.08
CA ASP A 22 37.25 -26.97 -4.26
C ASP A 22 37.22 -25.66 -3.44
N CYS A 23 36.78 -24.55 -4.05
CA CYS A 23 36.73 -23.25 -3.40
C CYS A 23 35.60 -23.15 -2.35
N THR A 24 34.47 -23.82 -2.54
CA THR A 24 33.41 -23.88 -1.52
C THR A 24 33.84 -24.75 -0.35
N THR A 25 34.50 -25.88 -0.60
CA THR A 25 35.08 -26.76 0.43
C THR A 25 36.10 -26.00 1.28
N LEU A 26 37.07 -25.33 0.65
CA LEU A 26 38.06 -24.49 1.34
C LEU A 26 37.41 -23.40 2.19
N LEU A 27 36.36 -22.74 1.67
CA LEU A 27 35.63 -21.71 2.39
C LEU A 27 34.89 -22.26 3.63
N GLN A 28 34.36 -23.48 3.57
CA GLN A 28 33.75 -24.15 4.72
C GLN A 28 34.79 -24.52 5.79
N GLU A 29 35.97 -24.99 5.41
CA GLU A 29 37.08 -25.25 6.36
C GLU A 29 37.48 -23.98 7.11
N TYR A 30 37.65 -22.85 6.41
CA TYR A 30 37.97 -21.56 7.05
C TYR A 30 36.85 -21.06 7.98
N GLN A 31 35.58 -21.34 7.68
CA GLN A 31 34.45 -20.99 8.56
C GLN A 31 34.43 -21.87 9.82
N LEU A 32 34.61 -23.18 9.69
CA LEU A 32 34.67 -24.11 10.83
C LEU A 32 35.87 -23.80 11.75
N LEU A 33 37.05 -23.54 11.17
CA LEU A 33 38.24 -23.16 11.94
C LEU A 33 38.04 -21.84 12.71
N ARG A 34 37.38 -20.85 12.08
CA ARG A 34 37.04 -19.59 12.74
C ARG A 34 36.08 -19.78 13.91
N GLU A 35 35.08 -20.63 13.76
CA GLU A 35 34.11 -20.88 14.82
C GLU A 35 34.76 -21.62 16.00
N GLN A 36 35.64 -22.60 15.73
CA GLN A 36 36.49 -23.20 16.76
C GLN A 36 37.37 -22.17 17.49
N VAL A 37 38.03 -21.26 16.77
CA VAL A 37 38.87 -20.21 17.37
C VAL A 37 38.05 -19.24 18.23
N ARG A 38 36.81 -18.92 17.85
CA ARG A 38 35.88 -18.10 18.64
C ARG A 38 35.38 -18.80 19.91
N HIS A 39 35.30 -20.13 19.91
CA HIS A 39 34.91 -20.94 21.06
C HIS A 39 36.08 -21.34 21.98
N LEU A 40 37.32 -20.92 21.68
CA LEU A 40 38.43 -21.07 22.63
C LEU A 40 38.15 -20.24 23.90
N PRO A 41 38.22 -20.84 25.10
CA PRO A 41 38.09 -20.06 26.34
C PRO A 41 39.22 -19.04 26.42
N PRO A 42 38.97 -17.79 26.88
CA PRO A 42 39.99 -16.76 26.97
C PRO A 42 41.14 -17.27 27.85
N PRO A 43 42.40 -17.21 27.37
CA PRO A 43 43.53 -17.81 28.08
C PRO A 43 43.77 -17.07 29.39
N THR A 44 43.33 -17.67 30.50
CA THR A 44 43.54 -17.14 31.85
C THR A 44 45.04 -17.01 32.08
N PRO A 45 45.61 -15.79 32.19
CA PRO A 45 47.06 -15.64 32.25
C PRO A 45 47.57 -16.31 33.53
N PRO A 46 48.65 -17.12 33.47
CA PRO A 46 49.20 -17.77 34.66
C PRO A 46 49.39 -16.77 35.80
N ALA A 47 49.02 -17.14 37.03
CA ALA A 47 48.99 -16.20 38.16
C ALA A 47 50.34 -15.50 38.42
N HIS A 48 51.46 -16.14 38.06
CA HIS A 48 52.81 -15.56 38.15
C HIS A 48 53.15 -14.55 37.02
N ILE A 49 52.33 -14.47 35.96
CA ILE A 49 52.37 -13.41 34.94
C ILE A 49 51.44 -12.27 35.36
N GLN A 50 50.22 -12.55 35.82
CA GLN A 50 49.36 -11.50 36.39
C GLN A 50 50.07 -10.77 37.54
N ARG A 51 50.72 -11.51 38.43
CA ARG A 51 51.49 -10.96 39.54
C ARG A 51 52.70 -10.14 39.05
N ARG A 52 53.51 -10.66 38.11
CA ARG A 52 54.63 -9.89 37.52
C ARG A 52 54.19 -8.65 36.74
N VAL A 53 53.03 -8.68 36.08
CA VAL A 53 52.47 -7.49 35.40
C VAL A 53 52.00 -6.48 36.44
N TRP A 54 51.30 -6.92 37.49
CA TRP A 54 50.86 -6.07 38.59
C TRP A 54 52.04 -5.42 39.32
N GLU A 55 53.05 -6.21 39.69
CA GLU A 55 54.32 -5.76 40.25
C GLU A 55 55.02 -4.77 39.29
N GLN A 56 55.14 -5.07 38.00
CA GLN A 56 55.70 -4.12 37.02
C GLN A 56 54.85 -2.87 36.77
N THR A 57 53.54 -2.85 37.10
CA THR A 57 52.73 -1.63 37.04
C THR A 57 52.76 -0.82 38.35
N VAL A 58 52.93 -1.48 39.49
CA VAL A 58 53.08 -0.83 40.81
C VAL A 58 54.50 -0.28 40.98
N GLU A 59 55.53 -1.01 40.56
CA GLU A 59 56.93 -0.56 40.61
C GLU A 59 57.32 0.38 39.46
N ARG A 60 56.56 0.41 38.35
CA ARG A 60 56.61 1.54 37.40
C ARG A 60 55.68 2.70 37.79
N GLY A 61 55.31 2.80 39.06
CA GLY A 61 54.79 4.01 39.70
C GLY A 61 55.79 5.17 39.77
N GLU A 62 56.78 5.26 38.88
CA GLU A 62 57.56 6.49 38.71
C GLU A 62 56.68 7.56 38.05
N PRO A 63 56.77 8.83 38.50
CA PRO A 63 55.78 9.85 38.15
C PRO A 63 55.78 10.22 36.67
N SER A 64 54.58 10.34 36.10
CA SER A 64 54.37 10.81 34.73
C SER A 64 55.04 12.16 34.51
N ARG A 65 55.85 12.25 33.45
CA ARG A 65 56.78 13.36 33.19
C ARG A 65 56.09 14.69 32.88
N PHE A 66 54.77 14.70 32.71
CA PHE A 66 53.95 15.90 32.49
C PHE A 66 53.95 16.85 33.70
N GLN A 67 54.11 16.31 34.92
CA GLN A 67 54.15 17.11 36.17
C GLN A 67 55.37 18.07 36.25
N ARG A 68 56.41 17.86 35.42
CA ARG A 68 57.70 18.58 35.52
C ARG A 68 57.81 19.83 34.66
N TRP A 69 56.75 20.24 33.94
CA TRP A 69 56.75 21.49 33.16
C TRP A 69 56.10 22.68 33.88
N PHE A 70 55.10 22.45 34.75
CA PHE A 70 54.40 23.52 35.47
C PHE A 70 54.72 23.59 36.97
N GLY A 71 55.95 24.00 37.24
CA GLY A 71 56.43 24.54 38.50
C GLY A 71 57.85 25.10 38.28
N ILE A 72 58.15 26.38 38.43
CA ILE A 72 57.49 27.43 39.23
C ILE A 72 57.39 28.75 38.45
N SER A 73 56.21 29.37 38.45
CA SER A 73 56.05 30.84 38.52
C SER A 73 54.60 31.16 38.90
N GLY A 74 54.38 32.18 39.74
CA GLY A 74 53.08 32.41 40.37
C GLY A 74 52.06 33.06 39.44
N ALA A 75 51.13 32.27 38.91
CA ALA A 75 49.97 32.74 38.14
C ALA A 75 48.65 32.15 38.67
N ARG A 76 47.62 32.98 38.79
CA ARG A 76 46.29 32.60 39.27
C ARG A 76 45.48 31.93 38.16
N PHE A 77 45.61 30.60 38.00
CA PHE A 77 44.69 29.84 37.15
C PHE A 77 43.36 29.57 37.89
N GLY A 78 42.29 30.21 37.40
CA GLY A 78 40.93 30.07 37.95
C GLY A 78 40.21 28.80 37.49
N LEU A 79 38.89 28.75 37.71
CA LEU A 79 38.02 27.58 37.53
C LEU A 79 37.96 26.99 36.09
N SER A 80 38.57 27.62 35.09
CA SER A 80 38.42 27.26 33.67
C SER A 80 39.02 25.90 33.30
N ALA A 81 40.10 25.45 33.95
CA ALA A 81 40.81 24.23 33.55
C ALA A 81 39.98 22.95 33.72
N VAL A 82 39.21 22.84 34.82
CA VAL A 82 38.29 21.71 35.04
C VAL A 82 37.10 21.78 34.07
N GLY A 83 36.60 22.99 33.80
CA GLY A 83 35.56 23.22 32.81
C GLY A 83 35.96 22.76 31.40
N ALA A 84 37.21 23.00 30.98
CA ALA A 84 37.69 22.59 29.67
C ALA A 84 37.67 21.06 29.47
N VAL A 85 38.06 20.28 30.47
CA VAL A 85 38.04 18.80 30.40
C VAL A 85 36.60 18.27 30.41
N ALA A 86 35.73 18.85 31.25
CA ALA A 86 34.31 18.51 31.26
C ALA A 86 33.63 18.82 29.90
N VAL A 87 33.92 19.99 29.31
CA VAL A 87 33.44 20.36 27.97
C VAL A 87 33.96 19.42 26.89
N LEU A 88 35.23 18.98 26.95
CA LEU A 88 35.77 18.02 25.99
C LEU A 88 35.11 16.62 26.11
N LEU A 89 34.84 16.16 27.33
CA LEU A 89 34.12 14.90 27.56
C LEU A 89 32.66 14.98 27.11
N ILE A 90 31.97 16.10 27.39
CA ILE A 90 30.62 16.36 26.89
C ILE A 90 30.61 16.44 25.36
N ALA A 91 31.59 17.11 24.75
CA ALA A 91 31.69 17.23 23.29
C ALA A 91 31.98 15.87 22.62
N THR A 92 32.87 15.05 23.18
CA THR A 92 33.13 13.70 22.65
C THR A 92 31.95 12.76 22.86
N ALA A 93 31.26 12.81 24.00
CA ALA A 93 30.01 12.08 24.22
C ALA A 93 28.91 12.52 23.22
N PHE A 94 28.75 13.83 22.99
CA PHE A 94 27.78 14.39 22.04
C PHE A 94 28.10 14.01 20.58
N VAL A 95 29.39 13.99 20.20
CA VAL A 95 29.84 13.53 18.88
C VAL A 95 29.63 12.02 18.71
N LEU A 96 29.92 11.21 19.72
CA LEU A 96 29.64 9.77 19.70
C LEU A 96 28.14 9.47 19.64
N MET A 97 27.32 10.21 20.38
CA MET A 97 25.85 10.06 20.40
C MET A 97 25.23 10.45 19.04
N ARG A 98 25.63 11.60 18.46
CA ARG A 98 25.23 11.98 17.09
C ARG A 98 25.80 11.05 16.01
N GLY A 99 26.96 10.45 16.24
CA GLY A 99 27.52 9.41 15.37
C GLY A 99 26.67 8.14 15.39
N TYR A 100 26.27 7.69 16.58
CA TYR A 100 25.41 6.52 16.79
C TYR A 100 24.03 6.71 16.15
N GLU A 101 23.39 7.88 16.35
CA GLU A 101 22.12 8.22 15.71
C GLU A 101 22.17 8.23 14.18
N ARG A 102 23.34 8.43 13.55
CA ARG A 102 23.49 8.33 12.09
C ARG A 102 23.64 6.89 11.58
N ILE A 103 24.07 5.96 12.43
CA ILE A 103 24.39 4.58 12.03
C ILE A 103 23.19 3.64 12.25
N VAL A 104 22.38 3.89 13.28
CA VAL A 104 21.15 3.11 13.53
C VAL A 104 20.09 3.47 12.47
N PRO A 105 19.52 2.50 11.71
CA PRO A 105 18.47 2.78 10.74
C PRO A 105 17.17 3.23 11.42
N PRO A 106 16.34 4.07 10.78
CA PRO A 106 15.02 4.41 11.30
C PRO A 106 14.13 3.17 11.39
N ALA A 107 13.34 3.10 12.47
CA ALA A 107 12.36 2.06 12.73
C ALA A 107 11.24 2.61 13.63
N VAL A 108 10.02 2.09 13.48
CA VAL A 108 8.92 2.34 14.43
C VAL A 108 9.16 1.50 15.68
N THR A 109 9.04 2.12 16.85
CA THR A 109 9.26 1.51 18.18
C THR A 109 8.04 1.60 19.11
N GLY A 110 7.06 2.43 18.78
CA GLY A 110 5.80 2.54 19.52
C GLY A 110 4.64 2.87 18.58
N ALA A 111 3.49 2.26 18.83
CA ALA A 111 2.25 2.44 18.09
C ALA A 111 1.09 1.85 18.92
N PRO A 112 -0.19 2.06 18.53
CA PRO A 112 -1.29 1.22 18.99
C PRO A 112 -1.00 -0.28 18.85
N PRO A 113 -1.52 -1.14 19.75
CA PRO A 113 -1.34 -2.58 19.65
C PRO A 113 -1.94 -3.10 18.34
N ALA A 114 -1.16 -3.88 17.57
CA ALA A 114 -1.55 -4.35 16.24
C ALA A 114 -2.56 -5.52 16.22
N THR A 115 -2.97 -6.02 17.39
CA THR A 115 -4.15 -6.88 17.52
C THR A 115 -5.40 -6.04 17.29
N VAL A 116 -6.33 -6.52 16.44
CA VAL A 116 -7.55 -5.80 16.04
C VAL A 116 -8.33 -5.29 17.26
N GLN A 117 -8.14 -4.01 17.55
CA GLN A 117 -8.69 -3.31 18.70
C GLN A 117 -9.76 -2.35 18.17
N GLU A 118 -10.93 -2.33 18.81
CA GLU A 118 -11.90 -1.26 18.61
C GLU A 118 -11.30 0.07 19.09
N TRP A 119 -10.98 0.95 18.14
CA TRP A 119 -10.26 2.19 18.37
C TRP A 119 -11.24 3.37 18.51
N PRO A 120 -11.27 4.11 19.63
CA PRO A 120 -12.21 5.22 19.79
C PRO A 120 -11.98 6.32 18.76
N VAL A 121 -13.02 6.74 18.05
CA VAL A 121 -12.94 7.80 17.01
C VAL A 121 -12.32 9.11 17.49
N GLN A 122 -12.35 9.39 18.79
CA GLN A 122 -11.80 10.60 19.42
C GLN A 122 -10.31 10.47 19.82
N ARG A 123 -9.69 9.28 19.74
CA ARG A 123 -8.27 9.09 20.06
C ARG A 123 -7.42 9.22 18.79
N PRO A 124 -6.48 10.19 18.69
CA PRO A 124 -5.55 10.26 17.57
C PRO A 124 -4.58 9.08 17.59
N ILE A 125 -4.04 8.73 16.41
CA ILE A 125 -3.12 7.61 16.24
C ILE A 125 -1.69 8.14 16.42
N GLU A 126 -0.99 7.69 17.48
CA GLU A 126 0.39 8.10 17.77
C GLU A 126 1.40 7.00 17.37
N ILE A 127 2.38 7.36 16.52
CA ILE A 127 3.40 6.46 15.97
C ILE A 127 4.79 7.00 16.32
N THR A 128 5.52 6.29 17.19
CA THR A 128 6.83 6.69 17.70
C THR A 128 7.97 5.96 17.00
N PHE A 129 8.93 6.72 16.48
CA PHE A 129 10.15 6.23 15.85
C PHE A 129 11.33 6.18 16.82
N ASN A 130 12.30 5.30 16.55
CA ASN A 130 13.53 5.16 17.34
C ASN A 130 14.45 6.41 17.30
N LYS A 131 14.26 7.31 16.33
CA LYS A 131 15.08 8.49 16.07
C LYS A 131 14.23 9.64 15.48
N PRO A 132 14.74 10.88 15.43
CA PRO A 132 14.06 11.98 14.75
C PRO A 132 13.89 11.69 13.24
N MET A 133 12.65 11.72 12.77
CA MET A 133 12.33 11.55 11.35
C MET A 133 12.33 12.88 10.59
N ASP A 134 12.36 12.82 9.26
CA ASP A 134 11.99 13.94 8.38
C ASP A 134 10.45 13.95 8.20
N PRO A 135 9.73 14.97 8.73
CA PRO A 135 8.28 15.03 8.64
C PRO A 135 7.72 15.02 7.22
N GLU A 136 8.40 15.70 6.30
CA GLU A 136 7.94 15.85 4.92
C GLU A 136 8.09 14.51 4.18
N SER A 137 9.29 13.91 4.26
CA SER A 137 9.54 12.61 3.65
C SER A 137 8.69 11.49 4.25
N VAL A 138 8.35 11.52 5.54
CA VAL A 138 7.40 10.55 6.11
C VAL A 138 5.98 10.75 5.54
N VAL A 139 5.50 11.98 5.34
CA VAL A 139 4.15 12.24 4.78
C VAL A 139 4.05 11.90 3.29
N GLU A 140 5.12 12.09 2.50
CA GLU A 140 5.23 11.57 1.12
C GLU A 140 5.03 10.05 1.10
N HIS A 141 5.70 9.33 2.01
CA HIS A 141 5.73 7.88 2.12
C HIS A 141 4.59 7.30 2.98
N LEU A 142 3.70 8.16 3.51
CA LEU A 142 2.52 7.75 4.27
C LEU A 142 1.35 7.43 3.32
N ARG A 143 0.66 6.34 3.63
CA ARG A 143 -0.60 5.92 3.02
C ARG A 143 -1.60 5.63 4.13
N ILE A 144 -2.78 6.23 4.06
CA ILE A 144 -3.90 5.97 4.96
C ILE A 144 -5.04 5.47 4.08
N TYR A 145 -5.55 4.28 4.39
CA TYR A 145 -6.77 3.72 3.82
C TYR A 145 -7.89 3.81 4.88
N PRO A 146 -9.13 4.22 4.53
CA PRO A 146 -9.57 4.64 3.19
C PRO A 146 -8.87 5.94 2.72
N PRO A 147 -8.47 6.04 1.43
CA PRO A 147 -7.69 7.14 0.85
C PRO A 147 -8.03 8.54 1.36
N SER A 148 -9.33 8.89 1.35
CA SER A 148 -9.87 10.20 1.74
C SER A 148 -9.49 10.70 3.15
N GLU A 149 -9.02 9.80 4.01
CA GLU A 149 -8.56 10.14 5.36
C GLU A 149 -7.19 10.82 5.37
N LYS A 150 -6.38 10.69 4.30
CA LYS A 150 -5.08 11.37 4.22
C LYS A 150 -5.24 12.89 4.12
N GLU A 151 -6.28 13.36 3.43
CA GLU A 151 -6.57 14.79 3.25
C GLU A 151 -7.39 15.35 4.43
N ARG A 152 -8.22 14.51 5.06
CA ARG A 152 -9.13 14.94 6.16
C ARG A 152 -8.47 14.96 7.54
N LEU A 153 -7.50 14.09 7.82
CA LEU A 153 -6.89 13.99 9.14
C LEU A 153 -5.64 14.88 9.26
N PRO A 154 -5.57 15.83 10.22
CA PRO A 154 -4.37 16.62 10.44
C PRO A 154 -3.25 15.72 10.99
N ILE A 155 -2.08 15.81 10.37
CA ILE A 155 -0.86 15.11 10.78
C ILE A 155 0.05 16.11 11.50
N SER A 156 0.51 15.77 12.71
CA SER A 156 1.44 16.59 13.48
C SER A 156 2.54 15.76 14.15
N TRP A 157 3.50 16.43 14.80
CA TRP A 157 4.70 15.79 15.36
C TRP A 157 4.98 16.28 16.78
N ARG A 158 5.38 15.35 17.66
CA ARG A 158 5.77 15.59 19.05
C ARG A 158 7.08 14.83 19.33
N GLY A 159 8.22 15.48 19.05
CA GLY A 159 9.52 14.81 19.09
C GLY A 159 9.59 13.69 18.05
N ASN A 160 9.94 12.48 18.47
CA ASN A 160 9.99 11.31 17.58
C ASN A 160 8.62 10.65 17.34
N THR A 161 7.51 11.25 17.77
CA THR A 161 6.15 10.72 17.58
C THR A 161 5.39 11.51 16.54
N MET A 162 4.96 10.85 15.46
CA MET A 162 3.95 11.33 14.52
C MET A 162 2.55 11.10 15.12
N ILE A 163 1.64 12.02 14.88
CA ILE A 163 0.27 12.02 15.41
C ILE A 163 -0.69 12.24 14.25
N ILE A 164 -1.61 11.31 14.01
CA ILE A 164 -2.62 11.40 12.96
C ILE A 164 -3.99 11.67 13.60
N GLY A 165 -4.72 12.66 13.10
CA GLY A 165 -6.04 13.08 13.59
C GLY A 165 -6.00 14.22 14.62
N ALA A 166 -4.81 14.71 15.01
CA ALA A 166 -4.67 15.83 15.92
C ALA A 166 -3.45 16.71 15.61
N SER A 167 -3.61 18.01 15.85
CA SER A 167 -2.58 19.05 15.79
C SER A 167 -2.62 19.92 17.05
N PRO A 168 -1.68 20.88 17.24
CA PRO A 168 -1.72 21.80 18.38
C PRO A 168 -2.93 22.77 18.39
N SER A 169 -3.66 22.90 17.27
CA SER A 169 -4.79 23.82 17.12
C SER A 169 -6.13 23.14 16.85
N GLU A 170 -6.13 21.85 16.50
CA GLU A 170 -7.30 21.15 15.98
C GLU A 170 -7.25 19.65 16.32
N THR A 171 -8.40 19.00 16.44
CA THR A 171 -8.51 17.53 16.53
C THR A 171 -9.72 17.09 15.72
N VAL A 172 -9.48 16.28 14.70
CA VAL A 172 -10.49 15.77 13.77
C VAL A 172 -10.74 14.31 14.13
N PRO A 173 -11.97 13.92 14.50
CA PRO A 173 -12.25 12.53 14.82
C PRO A 173 -12.11 11.65 13.57
N LEU A 174 -11.65 10.43 13.78
CA LEU A 174 -11.69 9.36 12.79
C LEU A 174 -13.16 9.07 12.43
N LEU A 175 -13.40 8.58 11.22
CA LEU A 175 -14.72 8.09 10.81
C LEU A 175 -15.11 6.91 11.69
N ALA A 176 -16.40 6.79 12.01
CA ALA A 176 -16.93 5.73 12.86
C ALA A 176 -17.11 4.42 12.09
N ASN A 177 -16.95 3.28 12.79
CA ASN A 177 -17.20 1.93 12.25
C ASN A 177 -16.43 1.63 10.94
N THR A 178 -15.25 2.23 10.82
CA THR A 178 -14.40 2.24 9.63
C THR A 178 -13.16 1.36 9.85
N ASP A 179 -12.80 0.56 8.86
CA ASP A 179 -11.61 -0.29 8.87
C ASP A 179 -10.41 0.49 8.28
N TYR A 180 -9.51 0.95 9.14
CA TYR A 180 -8.32 1.71 8.77
C TYR A 180 -7.11 0.83 8.54
N ARG A 181 -6.29 1.23 7.56
CA ARG A 181 -4.94 0.72 7.38
C ARG A 181 -3.97 1.86 7.12
N ILE A 182 -3.01 2.02 8.03
CA ILE A 182 -1.96 3.04 7.97
C ILE A 182 -0.67 2.35 7.58
N ILE A 183 0.00 2.83 6.53
CA ILE A 183 1.23 2.25 5.99
C ILE A 183 2.28 3.33 5.83
N ILE A 184 3.50 3.08 6.29
CA ILE A 184 4.68 3.90 6.04
C ILE A 184 5.61 3.10 5.15
N LEU A 185 5.86 3.62 3.93
CA LEU A 185 6.63 2.91 2.90
C LEU A 185 8.14 2.88 3.19
N PRO A 186 8.87 1.89 2.66
CA PRO A 186 10.32 1.99 2.50
C PRO A 186 10.69 3.28 1.78
N GLY A 187 11.83 3.87 2.12
CA GLY A 187 12.27 5.16 1.58
C GLY A 187 12.08 6.33 2.54
N ALA A 188 11.04 6.32 3.37
CA ALA A 188 10.73 7.35 4.36
C ALA A 188 11.96 7.72 5.22
N LYS A 189 12.40 8.98 5.17
CA LYS A 189 13.73 9.41 5.67
C LYS A 189 13.73 9.84 7.13
N ASP A 190 14.88 9.63 7.77
CA ASP A 190 15.25 10.27 9.02
C ASP A 190 15.88 11.64 8.81
N ALA A 191 16.00 12.43 9.89
CA ALA A 191 16.58 13.78 9.87
C ALA A 191 18.09 13.82 9.51
N TYR A 192 18.70 12.70 9.18
CA TYR A 192 20.08 12.55 8.71
C TYR A 192 20.18 11.91 7.32
N GLY A 193 19.04 11.63 6.66
CA GLY A 193 18.96 11.06 5.31
C GLY A 193 18.96 9.53 5.24
N GLY A 194 18.90 8.81 6.37
CA GLY A 194 18.73 7.36 6.38
C GLY A 194 17.26 6.97 6.14
N SER A 195 17.00 5.97 5.29
CA SER A 195 15.62 5.55 4.96
C SER A 195 15.13 4.34 5.77
N LEU A 196 13.83 4.30 6.03
CA LEU A 196 13.11 3.11 6.49
C LEU A 196 13.27 1.99 5.44
N ARG A 197 13.62 0.78 5.88
CA ARG A 197 14.01 -0.33 4.98
C ARG A 197 12.88 -1.28 4.61
N THR A 198 11.87 -1.39 5.47
CA THR A 198 10.72 -2.29 5.33
C THR A 198 9.44 -1.48 5.53
N PRO A 199 8.34 -1.82 4.85
CA PRO A 199 7.07 -1.17 5.15
C PRO A 199 6.71 -1.41 6.61
N TRP A 200 6.17 -0.38 7.27
CA TRP A 200 5.49 -0.54 8.55
C TRP A 200 3.99 -0.37 8.34
N GLU A 201 3.18 -1.21 8.98
CA GLU A 201 1.73 -1.24 8.79
C GLU A 201 0.99 -1.42 10.11
N LEU A 202 -0.12 -0.68 10.26
CA LEU A 202 -1.09 -0.81 11.35
C LEU A 202 -2.49 -0.97 10.75
N ARG A 203 -3.25 -1.94 11.25
CA ARG A 203 -4.68 -2.13 10.95
C ARG A 203 -5.48 -1.96 12.23
N LEU A 204 -6.58 -1.21 12.16
CA LEU A 204 -7.51 -1.00 13.27
C LEU A 204 -8.93 -0.76 12.75
N ARG A 205 -9.93 -1.01 13.59
CA ARG A 205 -11.33 -0.68 13.28
C ARG A 205 -11.83 0.33 14.30
N THR A 206 -12.48 1.39 13.84
CA THR A 206 -12.94 2.45 14.75
C THR A 206 -14.30 2.16 15.38
N THR A 207 -14.50 2.69 16.58
CA THR A 207 -15.75 2.59 17.36
C THR A 207 -16.15 3.97 17.90
N THR A 208 -17.45 4.23 17.99
CA THR A 208 -17.99 5.42 18.68
C THR A 208 -18.00 5.26 20.19
N VAL A 209 -17.84 4.03 20.70
CA VAL A 209 -17.72 3.75 22.13
C VAL A 209 -16.40 4.34 22.63
N LEU A 210 -16.48 5.14 23.70
CA LEU A 210 -15.30 5.48 24.48
C LEU A 210 -14.77 4.18 25.11
N ALA A 211 -13.77 3.57 24.48
CA ALA A 211 -13.11 2.38 25.01
C ALA A 211 -12.66 2.69 26.44
N GLN A 212 -13.29 2.00 27.40
CA GLN A 212 -12.94 2.12 28.79
C GLN A 212 -11.49 1.64 28.92
N GLU A 213 -10.62 2.50 29.45
CA GLU A 213 -9.31 2.06 29.88
C GLU A 213 -9.49 0.87 30.83
N PRO A 214 -8.67 -0.20 30.71
CA PRO A 214 -8.80 -1.37 31.57
C PRO A 214 -8.59 -0.91 33.00
N THR A 215 -9.70 -0.74 33.71
CA THR A 215 -9.71 -0.18 35.07
C THR A 215 -8.79 -1.08 35.90
N PRO A 216 -7.71 -0.52 36.50
CA PRO A 216 -6.72 -1.34 37.18
C PRO A 216 -7.45 -2.15 38.25
N THR A 217 -7.41 -3.47 38.09
CA THR A 217 -8.09 -4.39 39.03
C THR A 217 -7.58 -4.04 40.42
N PRO A 218 -8.47 -3.68 41.37
CA PRO A 218 -8.03 -3.24 42.69
C PRO A 218 -7.17 -4.34 43.30
N PRO A 219 -6.00 -4.00 43.86
CA PRO A 219 -5.07 -5.00 44.36
C PRO A 219 -5.79 -5.92 45.37
N PRO A 220 -5.53 -7.24 45.33
CA PRO A 220 -6.24 -8.19 46.18
C PRO A 220 -6.12 -7.76 47.64
N THR A 221 -7.26 -7.56 48.30
CA THR A 221 -7.29 -7.07 49.68
C THR A 221 -6.60 -8.09 50.58
N GLU A 222 -5.45 -7.71 51.11
CA GLU A 222 -4.59 -8.59 51.90
C GLU A 222 -5.36 -9.07 53.13
N THR A 223 -5.64 -10.37 53.16
CA THR A 223 -6.52 -10.96 54.18
C THR A 223 -5.80 -11.02 55.52
N ARG A 224 -6.11 -10.04 56.38
CA ARG A 224 -5.57 -9.95 57.74
C ARG A 224 -5.92 -11.23 58.52
N PRO A 225 -4.94 -11.95 59.09
CA PRO A 225 -5.21 -13.17 59.84
C PRO A 225 -5.95 -12.84 61.15
N GLU A 226 -7.05 -13.55 61.41
CA GLU A 226 -7.72 -13.55 62.71
C GLU A 226 -6.92 -14.36 63.75
N SER A 227 -7.10 -14.02 65.03
CA SER A 227 -6.51 -14.72 66.17
C SER A 227 -7.64 -15.19 67.12
N PRO A 228 -7.55 -16.37 67.77
CA PRO A 228 -8.71 -17.26 67.81
C PRO A 228 -9.35 -17.51 69.20
N THR A 229 -10.52 -18.16 69.20
CA THR A 229 -11.14 -18.90 70.34
C THR A 229 -11.83 -17.97 71.38
N GLN A 230 -12.99 -18.24 72.01
CA GLN A 230 -13.69 -19.48 72.43
C GLN A 230 -15.26 -19.29 72.45
N PRO A 231 -16.12 -20.12 73.12
CA PRO A 231 -16.97 -21.14 72.47
C PRO A 231 -18.51 -20.91 72.46
N ALA A 232 -19.21 -21.86 71.81
CA ALA A 232 -20.62 -21.90 71.43
C ALA A 232 -21.70 -22.01 72.55
N ALA A 233 -22.97 -21.78 72.16
CA ALA A 233 -24.19 -22.10 72.93
C ALA A 233 -25.41 -22.53 72.06
N VAL A 234 -25.72 -23.84 72.06
CA VAL A 234 -27.01 -24.45 72.53
C VAL A 234 -28.36 -23.83 72.04
N VAL A 235 -29.26 -24.48 71.27
CA VAL A 235 -29.20 -25.77 70.50
C VAL A 235 -29.99 -25.79 69.16
N PRO A 236 -31.35 -25.67 69.07
CA PRO A 236 -32.10 -26.62 68.23
C PRO A 236 -32.76 -26.07 66.93
N PRO A 237 -33.07 -26.93 65.94
CA PRO A 237 -33.54 -26.54 64.61
C PRO A 237 -35.08 -26.45 64.46
N THR A 238 -35.54 -25.79 63.40
CA THR A 238 -36.89 -25.88 62.82
C THR A 238 -36.82 -25.64 61.30
N ALA A 239 -37.79 -26.13 60.52
CA ALA A 239 -37.59 -26.49 59.12
C ALA A 239 -38.11 -25.48 58.07
N THR A 240 -37.51 -25.57 56.87
CA THR A 240 -38.09 -25.35 55.52
C THR A 240 -38.86 -24.05 55.21
N ASN A 241 -38.32 -23.25 54.29
CA ASN A 241 -39.05 -22.82 53.08
C ASN A 241 -38.10 -22.32 51.95
N PRO A 242 -38.45 -22.50 50.66
CA PRO A 242 -37.67 -22.05 49.50
C PRO A 242 -37.92 -20.56 49.13
N PRO A 243 -37.10 -19.94 48.27
CA PRO A 243 -37.15 -18.50 47.97
C PRO A 243 -38.31 -18.08 47.03
N PRO A 244 -38.74 -16.79 47.09
CA PRO A 244 -39.85 -16.29 46.29
C PRO A 244 -39.49 -16.03 44.82
N THR A 245 -40.32 -16.51 43.90
CA THR A 245 -40.25 -16.20 42.46
C THR A 245 -41.14 -15.01 42.11
N GLN A 246 -40.70 -14.12 41.23
CA GLN A 246 -41.49 -12.96 40.78
C GLN A 246 -42.46 -13.35 39.64
N PRO A 247 -43.73 -12.89 39.65
CA PRO A 247 -44.77 -13.43 38.76
C PRO A 247 -44.88 -12.73 37.39
N ALA A 248 -45.42 -13.46 36.41
CA ALA A 248 -45.73 -12.99 35.06
C ALA A 248 -47.13 -12.34 34.96
N PRO A 249 -47.38 -11.45 33.97
CA PRO A 249 -48.71 -10.87 33.74
C PRO A 249 -49.69 -11.87 33.07
N THR A 250 -50.98 -11.70 33.33
CA THR A 250 -52.11 -12.46 32.75
C THR A 250 -53.23 -11.46 32.44
N PRO A 251 -53.99 -11.59 31.32
CA PRO A 251 -54.83 -10.50 30.81
C PRO A 251 -56.19 -10.38 31.51
N THR A 252 -56.76 -9.16 31.45
CA THR A 252 -58.09 -8.82 32.00
C THR A 252 -59.12 -8.60 30.89
N THR A 253 -60.31 -9.19 31.03
CA THR A 253 -61.43 -9.06 30.08
C THR A 253 -62.37 -7.91 30.47
N GLY A 254 -62.90 -7.17 29.49
CA GLY A 254 -63.92 -6.12 29.71
C GLY A 254 -64.68 -5.70 28.44
N GLN A 255 -66.00 -5.83 28.46
CA GLN A 255 -66.99 -5.52 27.41
C GLN A 255 -68.28 -5.09 28.16
N PRO A 256 -69.13 -4.09 27.75
CA PRO A 256 -69.69 -3.85 26.40
C PRO A 256 -69.55 -2.39 25.89
N THR A 257 -69.84 -2.04 24.62
CA THR A 257 -71.17 -2.08 23.95
C THR A 257 -71.05 -1.92 22.43
N ALA A 258 -72.02 -2.42 21.65
CA ALA A 258 -72.09 -2.31 20.18
C ALA A 258 -73.29 -1.42 19.74
N PRO A 259 -73.38 -1.00 18.46
CA PRO A 259 -74.07 -1.86 17.49
C PRO A 259 -73.57 -1.85 16.03
N ILE A 260 -73.60 -3.05 15.43
CA ILE A 260 -74.10 -3.37 14.06
C ILE A 260 -73.57 -2.55 12.86
N GLY A 261 -72.76 -3.22 12.02
CA GLY A 261 -72.60 -2.96 10.59
C GLY A 261 -72.19 -4.27 9.89
N ALA A 262 -72.86 -4.66 8.80
CA ALA A 262 -72.71 -6.00 8.20
C ALA A 262 -71.91 -6.00 6.90
N GLY A 263 -71.05 -7.02 6.72
CA GLY A 263 -70.29 -7.31 5.50
C GLY A 263 -69.69 -8.72 5.59
N PRO A 264 -69.64 -9.50 4.49
CA PRO A 264 -69.43 -10.96 4.59
C PRO A 264 -67.96 -11.39 4.67
N THR A 265 -67.76 -12.53 5.33
CA THR A 265 -66.53 -13.33 5.29
C THR A 265 -66.13 -13.70 3.86
N VAL A 266 -64.84 -13.58 3.54
CA VAL A 266 -64.24 -14.16 2.31
C VAL A 266 -63.20 -15.21 2.74
N ALA A 267 -63.28 -16.41 2.16
CA ALA A 267 -62.33 -17.49 2.43
C ALA A 267 -60.99 -17.25 1.68
N PRO A 268 -59.86 -17.82 2.16
CA PRO A 268 -58.60 -17.74 1.43
C PRO A 268 -58.65 -18.58 0.13
N THR A 269 -58.83 -17.90 -1.01
CA THR A 269 -58.78 -18.52 -2.32
C THR A 269 -57.37 -19.03 -2.63
N GLN A 270 -57.25 -20.33 -2.85
CA GLN A 270 -56.04 -20.98 -3.34
C GLN A 270 -55.68 -20.48 -4.75
N PRO A 271 -54.41 -20.15 -5.06
CA PRO A 271 -54.02 -19.75 -6.41
C PRO A 271 -54.33 -20.86 -7.44
N PRO A 272 -54.85 -20.51 -8.64
CA PRO A 272 -55.12 -21.50 -9.68
C PRO A 272 -53.82 -22.10 -10.21
N ALA A 273 -53.88 -23.37 -10.64
CA ALA A 273 -52.75 -24.04 -11.27
C ALA A 273 -52.39 -23.37 -12.61
N ASN A 274 -51.10 -23.08 -12.80
CA ASN A 274 -50.58 -22.57 -14.07
C ASN A 274 -50.62 -23.69 -15.15
N PRO A 275 -51.10 -23.44 -16.37
CA PRO A 275 -51.21 -24.48 -17.39
C PRO A 275 -49.86 -25.02 -17.86
N THR A 276 -49.86 -26.29 -18.25
CA THR A 276 -48.73 -27.03 -18.82
C THR A 276 -48.14 -26.33 -20.05
N PRO A 277 -46.79 -26.24 -20.19
CA PRO A 277 -46.17 -25.85 -21.45
C PRO A 277 -46.47 -26.90 -22.54
N THR A 278 -47.15 -26.49 -23.61
CA THR A 278 -47.31 -27.32 -24.81
C THR A 278 -45.96 -27.48 -25.50
N GLU A 279 -45.48 -28.72 -25.67
CA GLU A 279 -44.28 -28.99 -26.46
C GLU A 279 -44.47 -28.53 -27.92
N ALA A 280 -43.52 -27.75 -28.43
CA ALA A 280 -43.42 -27.48 -29.86
C ALA A 280 -42.78 -28.70 -30.56
N PRO A 281 -43.27 -29.13 -31.74
CA PRO A 281 -42.74 -30.30 -32.42
C PRO A 281 -41.29 -30.07 -32.87
N SER A 282 -40.39 -30.98 -32.49
CA SER A 282 -38.98 -30.94 -32.86
C SER A 282 -38.79 -31.14 -34.38
N PRO A 283 -37.93 -30.35 -35.05
CA PRO A 283 -37.66 -30.54 -36.47
C PRO A 283 -36.90 -31.84 -36.72
N THR A 284 -37.45 -32.68 -37.62
CA THR A 284 -36.85 -33.97 -37.99
C THR A 284 -35.46 -33.78 -38.62
N PRO A 285 -34.42 -34.52 -38.20
CA PRO A 285 -33.10 -34.43 -38.83
C PRO A 285 -33.12 -35.04 -40.24
N THR A 286 -32.90 -34.21 -41.26
CA THR A 286 -32.76 -34.65 -42.65
C THR A 286 -31.50 -35.50 -42.83
N THR A 287 -31.66 -36.77 -43.21
CA THR A 287 -30.54 -37.66 -43.53
C THR A 287 -29.79 -37.21 -44.79
N PRO A 288 -28.45 -37.17 -44.79
CA PRO A 288 -27.67 -36.94 -46.02
C PRO A 288 -27.82 -38.12 -47.01
N PRO A 289 -27.70 -37.89 -48.32
CA PRO A 289 -27.89 -38.93 -49.33
C PRO A 289 -26.77 -39.98 -49.29
N THR A 290 -27.17 -41.25 -49.47
CA THR A 290 -26.22 -42.38 -49.58
C THR A 290 -25.42 -42.29 -50.87
N VAL A 291 -24.09 -42.29 -50.76
CA VAL A 291 -23.18 -42.39 -51.92
C VAL A 291 -22.99 -43.87 -52.28
N ALA A 292 -23.18 -44.22 -53.55
CA ALA A 292 -23.08 -45.60 -54.01
C ALA A 292 -21.62 -46.08 -54.15
N PRO A 293 -21.25 -47.28 -53.67
CA PRO A 293 -19.90 -47.83 -53.82
C PRO A 293 -19.72 -48.54 -55.17
N THR A 294 -19.11 -47.85 -56.14
CA THR A 294 -18.60 -48.48 -57.37
C THR A 294 -17.31 -47.82 -57.83
N ASN A 295 -16.17 -48.51 -57.62
CA ASN A 295 -15.23 -48.90 -58.70
C ASN A 295 -14.12 -49.77 -58.09
N THR A 296 -13.88 -50.94 -58.69
CA THR A 296 -12.80 -51.85 -58.27
C THR A 296 -11.51 -51.45 -58.97
N PRO A 297 -10.42 -51.08 -58.26
CA PRO A 297 -9.13 -50.91 -58.90
C PRO A 297 -8.56 -52.26 -59.32
N VAL A 298 -8.08 -52.34 -60.56
CA VAL A 298 -7.33 -53.50 -61.09
C VAL A 298 -5.95 -53.56 -60.40
N PRO A 299 -5.36 -54.74 -60.14
CA PRO A 299 -4.01 -54.82 -59.60
C PRO A 299 -2.98 -54.36 -60.65
N THR A 300 -2.41 -53.17 -60.44
CA THR A 300 -1.28 -52.67 -61.23
C THR A 300 0.04 -53.08 -60.56
N GLU A 301 1.01 -53.48 -61.40
CA GLU A 301 2.35 -53.92 -61.01
C GLU A 301 3.13 -52.84 -60.24
N PRO A 302 3.93 -53.19 -59.20
CA PRO A 302 4.62 -52.20 -58.38
C PRO A 302 5.72 -51.45 -59.16
N PRO A 303 5.67 -50.11 -59.25
CA PRO A 303 6.74 -49.34 -59.88
C PRO A 303 8.03 -49.38 -59.04
N ALA A 304 9.18 -49.33 -59.71
CA ALA A 304 10.48 -49.29 -59.05
C ALA A 304 10.65 -48.04 -58.17
N ALA A 305 11.44 -48.16 -57.10
CA ALA A 305 11.62 -47.10 -56.11
C ALA A 305 12.25 -45.84 -56.72
N SER A 306 11.53 -44.71 -56.62
CA SER A 306 12.09 -43.38 -56.85
C SER A 306 12.94 -42.97 -55.64
N PRO A 307 14.06 -42.24 -55.82
CA PRO A 307 14.76 -41.62 -54.70
C PRO A 307 13.84 -40.63 -53.95
N PRO A 308 14.08 -40.40 -52.64
CA PRO A 308 13.27 -39.49 -51.84
C PRO A 308 13.44 -38.04 -52.31
N PRO A 309 12.38 -37.21 -52.24
CA PRO A 309 12.52 -35.78 -52.47
C PRO A 309 13.32 -35.15 -51.33
N ASP A 310 14.34 -34.36 -51.70
CA ASP A 310 15.13 -33.59 -50.75
C ASP A 310 14.33 -32.36 -50.24
N GLY A 311 14.62 -31.89 -49.04
CA GLY A 311 14.04 -30.66 -48.50
C GLY A 311 12.57 -30.73 -48.05
N SER A 312 12.21 -31.65 -47.16
CA SER A 312 11.07 -31.38 -46.26
C SER A 312 11.46 -30.25 -45.30
N PRO A 313 10.71 -29.14 -45.22
CA PRO A 313 11.00 -28.11 -44.21
C PRO A 313 10.82 -28.73 -42.82
N SER A 314 11.83 -28.59 -41.97
CA SER A 314 11.69 -28.91 -40.54
C SER A 314 10.49 -28.16 -39.97
N PRO A 315 9.70 -28.76 -39.05
CA PRO A 315 8.79 -28.00 -38.23
C PRO A 315 9.58 -26.84 -37.61
N GLY A 316 9.22 -25.62 -37.98
CA GLY A 316 9.82 -24.42 -37.38
C GLY A 316 9.46 -24.41 -35.90
N SER A 317 10.42 -24.09 -35.04
CA SER A 317 10.13 -23.86 -33.62
C SER A 317 8.95 -22.90 -33.51
N PRO A 318 7.92 -23.21 -32.69
CA PRO A 318 6.79 -22.32 -32.55
C PRO A 318 7.29 -20.95 -32.09
N PRO A 319 6.72 -19.84 -32.61
CA PRO A 319 7.17 -18.50 -32.24
C PRO A 319 7.09 -18.35 -30.72
N VAL A 320 8.22 -18.00 -30.09
CA VAL A 320 8.29 -17.79 -28.64
C VAL A 320 7.33 -16.65 -28.32
N ALA A 321 6.30 -16.93 -27.52
CA ALA A 321 5.32 -15.93 -27.13
C ALA A 321 6.03 -14.82 -26.34
N THR A 322 5.91 -13.58 -26.81
CA THR A 322 6.45 -12.41 -26.12
C THR A 322 5.87 -12.35 -24.70
N PRO A 323 6.70 -12.28 -23.64
CA PRO A 323 6.19 -12.22 -22.28
C PRO A 323 5.42 -10.92 -22.07
N VAL A 324 4.21 -11.02 -21.52
CA VAL A 324 3.39 -9.84 -21.19
C VAL A 324 4.05 -9.10 -20.01
N PRO A 325 4.42 -7.81 -20.15
CA PRO A 325 5.16 -7.09 -19.14
C PRO A 325 4.29 -6.69 -17.94
N VAL A 326 4.88 -6.65 -16.75
CA VAL A 326 4.26 -6.15 -15.51
C VAL A 326 5.18 -5.08 -14.91
N THR A 327 4.75 -3.82 -14.95
CA THR A 327 5.60 -2.63 -14.72
C THR A 327 4.92 -1.56 -13.88
N GLY A 328 5.68 -0.53 -13.44
CA GLY A 328 5.17 0.54 -12.59
C GLY A 328 4.58 -0.01 -11.28
N ALA A 329 3.43 0.53 -10.86
CA ALA A 329 2.73 0.11 -9.65
C ALA A 329 2.33 -1.39 -9.64
N PHE A 330 1.97 -1.97 -10.79
CA PHE A 330 1.72 -3.43 -10.84
C PHE A 330 3.01 -4.23 -10.70
N GLY A 331 4.12 -3.72 -11.25
CA GLY A 331 5.45 -4.32 -11.07
C GLY A 331 5.94 -4.26 -9.62
N SER A 332 5.74 -3.12 -8.93
CA SER A 332 6.15 -2.93 -7.54
C SER A 332 5.44 -3.87 -6.57
N VAL A 333 4.27 -4.41 -6.94
CA VAL A 333 3.54 -5.44 -6.18
C VAL A 333 3.87 -6.86 -6.68
N TYR A 334 3.66 -7.16 -7.97
CA TYR A 334 3.78 -8.52 -8.53
C TYR A 334 5.18 -9.13 -8.40
N TRP A 335 6.24 -8.30 -8.44
CA TRP A 335 7.62 -8.77 -8.26
C TRP A 335 8.10 -8.75 -6.81
N ALA A 336 7.42 -8.04 -5.90
CA ALA A 336 7.79 -7.94 -4.49
C ALA A 336 7.14 -9.02 -3.60
N TYR A 337 5.96 -9.51 -3.98
CA TYR A 337 5.19 -10.48 -3.18
C TYR A 337 5.00 -11.79 -3.94
N ASP A 338 5.71 -12.85 -3.51
CA ASP A 338 5.63 -14.17 -4.14
C ASP A 338 4.22 -14.79 -4.06
N ASP A 339 3.50 -14.58 -2.97
CA ASP A 339 2.11 -15.04 -2.81
C ASP A 339 1.14 -14.37 -3.80
N VAL A 340 1.32 -13.07 -4.09
CA VAL A 340 0.54 -12.34 -5.10
C VAL A 340 0.76 -12.97 -6.47
N ARG A 341 2.02 -13.20 -6.83
CA ARG A 341 2.42 -13.81 -8.11
C ARG A 341 1.92 -15.25 -8.24
N ALA A 342 2.03 -16.05 -7.18
CA ALA A 342 1.57 -17.43 -7.16
C ALA A 342 0.04 -17.55 -7.30
N ARG A 343 -0.72 -16.62 -6.72
CA ARG A 343 -2.19 -16.62 -6.78
C ARG A 343 -2.73 -16.06 -8.10
N LEU A 344 -2.24 -14.90 -8.56
CA LEU A 344 -2.66 -14.30 -9.84
C LEU A 344 -2.26 -15.17 -11.06
N GLY A 345 -1.13 -15.86 -10.98
CA GLY A 345 -0.56 -16.55 -12.13
C GLY A 345 0.03 -15.60 -13.17
N ALA A 346 0.20 -16.08 -14.40
CA ALA A 346 0.84 -15.31 -15.47
C ALA A 346 -0.01 -14.12 -15.96
N PRO A 347 0.60 -12.96 -16.29
CA PRO A 347 -0.09 -11.84 -16.92
C PRO A 347 -0.61 -12.18 -18.30
N THR A 348 -1.80 -11.71 -18.65
CA THR A 348 -2.48 -12.00 -19.94
C THR A 348 -2.46 -10.80 -20.88
N PRO A 349 -2.48 -11.00 -22.21
CA PRO A 349 -2.67 -9.92 -23.17
C PRO A 349 -3.97 -9.15 -22.90
N PRO A 350 -4.01 -7.82 -23.06
CA PRO A 350 -2.99 -6.97 -23.69
C PRO A 350 -1.82 -6.55 -22.77
N GLY A 351 -1.83 -6.93 -21.49
CA GLY A 351 -0.93 -6.39 -20.46
C GLY A 351 -1.57 -5.23 -19.70
N ALA A 352 -0.77 -4.29 -19.22
CA ALA A 352 -1.28 -3.11 -18.52
C ALA A 352 -1.85 -2.06 -19.50
N TYR A 353 -3.09 -1.65 -19.30
CA TYR A 353 -3.77 -0.59 -20.07
C TYR A 353 -4.46 0.43 -19.15
N SER A 354 -4.84 1.59 -19.70
CA SER A 354 -5.66 2.59 -19.03
C SER A 354 -7.10 2.52 -19.51
N ALA A 355 -8.05 2.81 -18.62
CA ALA A 355 -9.47 3.00 -18.93
C ALA A 355 -10.09 4.05 -17.99
N ALA A 356 -11.12 4.75 -18.46
CA ALA A 356 -11.88 5.66 -17.63
C ALA A 356 -12.55 4.88 -16.47
N ALA A 357 -12.25 5.29 -15.24
CA ALA A 357 -12.70 4.64 -14.03
C ALA A 357 -13.20 5.67 -13.01
N GLY A 358 -13.84 5.18 -11.94
CA GLY A 358 -14.17 5.96 -10.75
C GLY A 358 -13.94 5.14 -9.51
N VAL A 359 -13.57 5.78 -8.40
CA VAL A 359 -13.41 5.11 -7.10
C VAL A 359 -14.17 5.86 -6.00
N LEU A 360 -14.85 5.10 -5.14
CA LEU A 360 -15.52 5.64 -3.96
C LEU A 360 -15.26 4.74 -2.76
N ASP A 361 -14.73 5.33 -1.69
CA ASP A 361 -14.46 4.64 -0.45
C ASP A 361 -15.67 4.66 0.50
N PHE A 362 -15.75 3.61 1.31
CA PHE A 362 -16.80 3.36 2.28
C PHE A 362 -16.18 2.98 3.63
N GLN A 363 -16.95 3.03 4.71
CA GLN A 363 -16.48 2.65 6.05
C GLN A 363 -15.75 1.29 6.05
N ARG A 364 -16.26 0.30 5.30
CA ARG A 364 -15.77 -1.09 5.30
C ARG A 364 -15.48 -1.61 3.90
N GLY A 365 -14.90 -0.77 3.05
CA GLY A 365 -14.44 -1.18 1.72
C GLY A 365 -14.38 -0.05 0.70
N THR A 366 -14.19 -0.42 -0.56
CA THR A 366 -14.13 0.50 -1.71
C THR A 366 -14.99 -0.04 -2.84
N MET A 367 -15.67 0.82 -3.59
CA MET A 367 -16.17 0.48 -4.91
C MET A 367 -15.27 1.07 -6.00
N TYR A 368 -14.87 0.25 -6.97
CA TYR A 368 -14.11 0.66 -8.15
C TYR A 368 -14.96 0.43 -9.40
N ALA A 369 -15.39 1.49 -10.06
CA ALA A 369 -16.15 1.41 -11.31
C ALA A 369 -15.21 1.46 -12.53
N ARG A 370 -15.30 0.47 -13.40
CA ARG A 370 -14.76 0.49 -14.77
C ARG A 370 -15.85 0.95 -15.74
N PHE A 371 -15.71 2.12 -16.33
CA PHE A 371 -16.73 2.67 -17.25
C PHE A 371 -16.63 2.08 -18.66
N ASP A 372 -15.50 1.50 -19.04
CA ASP A 372 -15.28 0.81 -20.32
C ASP A 372 -16.07 -0.50 -20.44
N THR A 373 -16.11 -1.27 -19.34
CA THR A 373 -16.84 -2.55 -19.24
C THR A 373 -18.17 -2.43 -18.49
N ARG A 374 -18.50 -1.24 -17.96
CA ARG A 374 -19.64 -1.01 -17.03
C ARG A 374 -19.68 -2.03 -15.90
N THR A 375 -18.58 -2.15 -15.18
CA THR A 375 -18.41 -3.12 -14.08
C THR A 375 -17.98 -2.40 -12.81
N ILE A 376 -18.73 -2.56 -11.73
CA ILE A 376 -18.39 -2.05 -10.39
C ILE A 376 -17.86 -3.22 -9.56
N TYR A 377 -16.59 -3.14 -9.16
CA TYR A 377 -15.97 -4.07 -8.24
C TYR A 377 -16.19 -3.58 -6.81
N VAL A 378 -16.86 -4.39 -5.99
CA VAL A 378 -17.12 -4.12 -4.58
C VAL A 378 -16.07 -4.85 -3.75
N LEU A 379 -15.18 -4.09 -3.11
CA LEU A 379 -14.01 -4.57 -2.37
C LEU A 379 -14.29 -4.43 -0.87
N GLN A 380 -14.73 -5.49 -0.19
CA GLN A 380 -15.12 -5.45 1.23
C GLN A 380 -13.90 -5.60 2.16
N SER A 381 -13.85 -4.86 3.27
CA SER A 381 -12.71 -4.87 4.22
C SER A 381 -12.38 -6.24 4.83
N ASN A 382 -13.31 -7.20 4.77
CA ASN A 382 -13.12 -8.60 5.13
C ASN A 382 -12.24 -9.40 4.15
N GLY A 383 -11.77 -8.80 3.05
CA GLY A 383 -10.95 -9.45 2.02
C GLY A 383 -11.74 -10.13 0.90
N VAL A 384 -13.08 -10.07 0.91
CA VAL A 384 -13.95 -10.59 -0.17
C VAL A 384 -14.22 -9.49 -1.20
N TRP A 385 -14.18 -9.84 -2.49
CA TRP A 385 -14.71 -8.98 -3.54
C TRP A 385 -15.78 -9.67 -4.39
N PHE A 386 -16.63 -8.88 -5.02
CA PHE A 386 -17.49 -9.30 -6.13
C PHE A 386 -17.69 -8.16 -7.13
N SER A 387 -18.01 -8.50 -8.38
CA SER A 387 -18.36 -7.53 -9.43
C SER A 387 -19.87 -7.49 -9.68
N ALA A 388 -20.42 -6.29 -9.82
CA ALA A 388 -21.78 -6.04 -10.28
C ALA A 388 -21.78 -5.20 -11.57
N PRO A 389 -22.79 -5.33 -12.45
CA PRO A 389 -22.91 -4.47 -13.62
C PRO A 389 -23.29 -3.04 -13.19
N ASP A 390 -22.70 -2.04 -13.83
CA ASP A 390 -23.22 -0.67 -13.75
C ASP A 390 -24.48 -0.55 -14.61
N THR A 391 -25.61 -0.38 -13.94
CA THR A 391 -26.94 -0.21 -14.56
C THR A 391 -27.50 1.20 -14.36
N TRP A 392 -26.70 2.18 -13.94
CA TRP A 392 -27.14 3.56 -13.80
C TRP A 392 -27.20 4.30 -15.13
N THR A 393 -28.19 5.17 -15.26
CA THR A 393 -28.46 6.00 -16.44
C THR A 393 -28.88 7.40 -15.99
N ALA A 394 -28.81 8.39 -16.89
CA ALA A 394 -29.31 9.74 -16.62
C ALA A 394 -30.84 9.85 -16.41
N ASN A 395 -31.58 8.74 -16.51
CA ASN A 395 -33.01 8.65 -16.15
C ASN A 395 -33.24 8.14 -14.73
N ASP A 396 -32.23 7.51 -14.11
CA ASP A 396 -32.28 7.10 -12.72
C ASP A 396 -32.09 8.32 -11.79
N PRO A 397 -32.47 8.23 -10.51
CA PRO A 397 -32.10 9.23 -9.52
C PRO A 397 -30.58 9.48 -9.51
N ALA A 398 -30.17 10.69 -9.12
CA ALA A 398 -28.75 10.98 -8.85
C ALA A 398 -28.24 10.29 -7.57
N TYR A 399 -29.16 9.81 -6.70
CA TYR A 399 -28.89 9.37 -5.33
C TYR A 399 -28.18 10.49 -4.53
N GLY A 400 -27.41 10.16 -3.49
CA GLY A 400 -26.64 11.15 -2.72
C GLY A 400 -27.34 11.77 -1.51
N GLY A 401 -26.56 12.59 -0.79
CA GLY A 401 -26.94 13.29 0.43
C GLY A 401 -26.10 12.86 1.65
N PRO A 402 -26.11 13.65 2.75
CA PRO A 402 -25.40 13.28 3.97
C PRO A 402 -26.01 12.03 4.62
N ALA A 403 -25.16 11.20 5.22
CA ALA A 403 -25.58 10.06 6.03
C ALA A 403 -26.07 10.51 7.43
N PRO A 404 -26.67 9.61 8.23
CA PRO A 404 -27.03 9.91 9.62
C PRO A 404 -25.84 10.18 10.55
N GLU A 405 -24.65 9.70 10.18
CA GLU A 405 -23.39 9.93 10.89
C GLU A 405 -22.58 11.06 10.22
N PRO A 406 -21.91 11.94 10.99
CA PRO A 406 -21.20 13.09 10.44
C PRO A 406 -19.96 12.68 9.64
N ASN A 407 -19.70 13.43 8.56
CA ASN A 407 -18.62 13.16 7.58
C ASN A 407 -18.78 11.84 6.80
N LEU A 408 -19.99 11.27 6.78
CA LEU A 408 -20.34 10.12 5.95
C LEU A 408 -21.50 10.46 5.01
N TRP A 409 -21.60 9.73 3.91
CA TRP A 409 -22.45 10.11 2.77
C TRP A 409 -23.20 8.92 2.17
N ILE A 410 -24.36 9.21 1.59
CA ILE A 410 -25.04 8.32 0.66
C ILE A 410 -24.33 8.46 -0.70
N PRO A 411 -23.92 7.36 -1.36
CA PRO A 411 -23.25 7.43 -2.66
C PRO A 411 -24.16 7.97 -3.77
N THR A 412 -23.55 8.49 -4.84
CA THR A 412 -24.22 9.09 -6.01
C THR A 412 -24.04 8.24 -7.29
N LYS A 413 -24.91 8.48 -8.30
CA LYS A 413 -24.86 7.87 -9.65
C LYS A 413 -24.77 6.34 -9.62
N SER A 414 -23.82 5.74 -10.35
CA SER A 414 -23.54 4.30 -10.46
C SER A 414 -23.36 3.63 -9.10
N PHE A 415 -22.51 4.20 -8.24
CA PHE A 415 -22.32 3.72 -6.87
C PHE A 415 -23.61 3.87 -6.04
N GLY A 416 -24.28 5.01 -6.20
CA GLY A 416 -25.56 5.34 -5.57
C GLY A 416 -26.64 4.31 -5.84
N LYS A 417 -26.81 3.92 -7.11
CA LYS A 417 -27.78 2.90 -7.53
C LYS A 417 -27.45 1.52 -6.95
N LEU A 418 -26.22 1.04 -7.18
CA LEU A 418 -25.79 -0.27 -6.70
C LEU A 418 -25.96 -0.41 -5.18
N TRP A 419 -25.55 0.61 -4.43
CA TRP A 419 -25.68 0.65 -2.97
C TRP A 419 -27.14 0.75 -2.52
N THR A 420 -27.94 1.66 -3.10
CA THR A 420 -29.33 1.91 -2.65
C THR A 420 -30.25 0.73 -2.95
N GLU A 421 -30.08 0.06 -4.10
CA GLU A 421 -30.94 -1.05 -4.52
C GLU A 421 -30.59 -2.40 -3.85
N ASN A 422 -29.43 -2.51 -3.17
CA ASN A 422 -28.95 -3.78 -2.59
C ASN A 422 -28.61 -3.62 -1.08
N PRO A 423 -29.55 -3.90 -0.16
CA PRO A 423 -29.34 -3.74 1.28
C PRO A 423 -28.12 -4.49 1.85
N SER A 424 -27.80 -5.67 1.31
CA SER A 424 -26.60 -6.43 1.70
C SER A 424 -25.29 -5.68 1.45
N ILE A 425 -25.24 -4.81 0.44
CA ILE A 425 -24.07 -3.97 0.14
C ILE A 425 -23.96 -2.82 1.15
N GLN A 426 -25.10 -2.26 1.59
CA GLN A 426 -25.16 -1.25 2.65
C GLN A 426 -24.69 -1.82 4.00
N GLU A 427 -25.14 -3.04 4.33
CA GLU A 427 -24.72 -3.75 5.54
C GLU A 427 -23.20 -4.06 5.52
N GLN A 428 -22.69 -4.56 4.39
CA GLN A 428 -21.28 -4.90 4.23
C GLN A 428 -20.38 -3.66 4.29
N LEU A 429 -20.58 -2.68 3.39
CA LEU A 429 -19.70 -1.52 3.23
C LEU A 429 -19.95 -0.38 4.23
N GLY A 430 -21.20 -0.18 4.66
CA GLY A 430 -21.62 1.02 5.35
C GLY A 430 -21.84 2.20 4.39
N TYR A 431 -21.69 3.43 4.90
CA TYR A 431 -21.78 4.67 4.14
C TYR A 431 -20.47 5.02 3.44
N ALA A 432 -20.54 5.90 2.43
CA ALA A 432 -19.38 6.44 1.73
C ALA A 432 -18.62 7.44 2.61
N THR A 433 -17.29 7.52 2.46
CA THR A 433 -16.42 8.42 3.24
C THR A 433 -16.28 9.82 2.62
N THR A 434 -16.66 9.98 1.36
CA THR A 434 -16.69 11.25 0.62
C THR A 434 -18.06 11.49 -0.02
N GLU A 435 -18.41 12.77 -0.23
CA GLU A 435 -19.68 13.17 -0.88
C GLU A 435 -19.74 12.73 -2.35
N THR A 436 -18.60 12.80 -3.04
CA THR A 436 -18.43 12.41 -4.43
C THR A 436 -17.40 11.30 -4.56
N ALA A 437 -17.61 10.42 -5.54
CA ALA A 437 -16.56 9.55 -6.04
C ALA A 437 -15.44 10.38 -6.67
N HIS A 438 -14.22 9.83 -6.65
CA HIS A 438 -13.11 10.33 -7.46
C HIS A 438 -13.29 9.79 -8.88
N GLU A 439 -13.98 10.58 -9.71
CA GLU A 439 -14.34 10.22 -11.08
C GLU A 439 -14.40 11.45 -12.01
N PRO A 440 -14.07 11.30 -13.31
CA PRO A 440 -13.35 10.17 -13.90
C PRO A 440 -11.85 10.24 -13.61
N MET A 441 -11.27 9.13 -13.16
CA MET A 441 -9.81 8.93 -13.06
C MET A 441 -9.30 8.08 -14.23
N ASP A 442 -8.00 8.19 -14.54
CA ASP A 442 -7.33 7.26 -15.46
C ASP A 442 -6.96 5.98 -14.71
N GLY A 443 -7.93 5.07 -14.58
CA GLY A 443 -7.73 3.79 -13.93
C GLY A 443 -6.84 2.90 -14.79
N ARG A 444 -5.72 2.43 -14.25
CA ARG A 444 -4.93 1.38 -14.91
C ARG A 444 -5.45 0.00 -14.52
N ILE A 445 -5.43 -0.93 -15.46
CA ILE A 445 -5.85 -2.32 -15.30
C ILE A 445 -4.78 -3.23 -15.89
N GLN A 446 -4.50 -4.36 -15.24
CA GLN A 446 -3.79 -5.47 -15.86
C GLN A 446 -4.45 -6.81 -15.47
N GLU A 447 -4.65 -7.67 -16.45
CA GLU A 447 -5.26 -8.98 -16.29
C GLU A 447 -4.21 -10.09 -16.18
N PHE A 448 -4.55 -11.15 -15.43
CA PHE A 448 -3.72 -12.30 -15.11
C PHE A 448 -4.57 -13.58 -15.17
N ALA A 449 -3.92 -14.74 -15.28
CA ALA A 449 -4.60 -16.03 -15.46
C ALA A 449 -5.71 -16.34 -14.44
N ASN A 450 -5.56 -15.89 -13.19
CA ASN A 450 -6.50 -16.10 -12.09
C ASN A 450 -6.93 -14.77 -11.42
N GLY A 451 -6.92 -13.64 -12.11
CA GLY A 451 -7.30 -12.36 -11.48
C GLY A 451 -6.92 -11.10 -12.27
N LEU A 452 -7.00 -9.96 -11.58
CA LEU A 452 -6.63 -8.66 -12.14
C LEU A 452 -6.01 -7.76 -11.07
N MET A 453 -5.17 -6.83 -11.50
CA MET A 453 -4.79 -5.66 -10.72
C MET A 453 -5.51 -4.43 -11.26
N LEU A 454 -6.06 -3.62 -10.36
CA LEU A 454 -6.65 -2.30 -10.62
C LEU A 454 -5.80 -1.25 -9.89
N TYR A 455 -5.47 -0.14 -10.54
CA TYR A 455 -4.78 0.98 -9.92
C TYR A 455 -5.73 2.18 -9.82
N SER A 456 -5.64 2.91 -8.71
CA SER A 456 -6.09 4.30 -8.63
C SER A 456 -4.89 5.21 -8.42
N ASP A 457 -4.92 6.34 -9.12
CA ASP A 457 -4.09 7.53 -8.95
C ASP A 457 -4.00 8.06 -7.50
N THR A 458 -4.91 7.67 -6.60
CA THR A 458 -4.74 7.80 -5.13
C THR A 458 -3.54 7.04 -4.55
N GLY A 459 -2.80 6.29 -5.38
CA GLY A 459 -1.55 5.62 -5.00
C GLY A 459 -1.75 4.21 -4.44
N TYR A 460 -2.78 3.50 -4.91
CA TYR A 460 -3.16 2.16 -4.45
C TYR A 460 -3.39 1.17 -5.60
N VAL A 461 -2.86 -0.04 -5.43
CA VAL A 461 -3.05 -1.21 -6.29
C VAL A 461 -3.99 -2.18 -5.58
N TYR A 462 -5.18 -2.37 -6.13
CA TYR A 462 -6.13 -3.39 -5.69
C TYR A 462 -5.87 -4.67 -6.48
N VAL A 463 -5.47 -5.74 -5.78
CA VAL A 463 -5.21 -7.07 -6.33
C VAL A 463 -6.44 -7.92 -6.10
N LEU A 464 -7.13 -8.29 -7.17
CA LEU A 464 -8.34 -9.10 -7.15
C LEU A 464 -8.02 -10.51 -7.65
N TYR A 465 -8.03 -11.48 -6.76
CA TYR A 465 -7.88 -12.90 -7.08
C TYR A 465 -9.27 -13.50 -7.33
N VAL A 466 -9.44 -14.14 -8.49
CA VAL A 466 -10.69 -14.79 -8.89
C VAL A 466 -10.89 -16.11 -8.15
N ASP A 467 -12.12 -16.35 -7.70
CA ASP A 467 -12.60 -17.66 -7.26
C ASP A 467 -12.74 -18.61 -8.47
N PRO A 468 -12.01 -19.73 -8.55
CA PRO A 468 -12.11 -20.67 -9.67
C PRO A 468 -13.51 -21.26 -9.90
N SER A 469 -14.43 -21.13 -8.94
CA SER A 469 -15.84 -21.53 -9.07
C SER A 469 -16.78 -20.41 -9.53
N ASN A 470 -16.37 -19.15 -9.45
CA ASN A 470 -17.16 -17.99 -9.91
C ASN A 470 -16.25 -16.79 -10.31
N PRO A 471 -16.11 -16.47 -11.61
CA PRO A 471 -15.23 -15.40 -12.08
C PRO A 471 -15.66 -13.98 -11.66
N TYR A 472 -16.86 -13.82 -11.10
CA TYR A 472 -17.41 -12.54 -10.65
C TYR A 472 -17.17 -12.26 -9.16
N GLN A 473 -16.36 -13.06 -8.47
CA GLN A 473 -16.03 -12.90 -7.05
C GLN A 473 -14.65 -13.45 -6.72
N GLY A 474 -14.21 -13.21 -5.48
CA GLY A 474 -13.11 -13.95 -4.89
C GLY A 474 -12.52 -13.28 -3.65
N GLN A 475 -11.19 -13.26 -3.57
CA GLN A 475 -10.44 -12.61 -2.49
C GLN A 475 -9.65 -11.43 -3.05
N TRP A 476 -9.45 -10.38 -2.27
CA TRP A 476 -8.64 -9.23 -2.68
C TRP A 476 -7.73 -8.74 -1.55
N GLU A 477 -6.67 -8.07 -1.97
CA GLU A 477 -5.78 -7.29 -1.12
C GLU A 477 -5.52 -5.94 -1.79
N VAL A 478 -5.38 -4.87 -1.01
CA VAL A 478 -4.75 -3.63 -1.50
C VAL A 478 -3.27 -3.61 -1.14
N TYR A 479 -2.47 -3.05 -2.03
CA TYR A 479 -1.08 -2.70 -1.77
C TYR A 479 -0.90 -1.21 -2.12
N PRO A 480 -0.15 -0.45 -1.31
CA PRO A 480 0.21 0.91 -1.68
C PRO A 480 1.20 0.87 -2.84
N ASP A 481 1.16 1.86 -3.75
CA ASP A 481 2.25 1.98 -4.71
C ASP A 481 3.55 2.43 -4.04
N SER A 482 4.58 1.59 -4.18
CA SER A 482 5.96 1.83 -3.78
C SER A 482 6.91 1.99 -4.97
N SER A 483 6.40 2.20 -6.19
CA SER A 483 7.22 2.38 -7.40
C SER A 483 8.01 3.70 -7.42
N GLY A 484 7.60 4.68 -6.60
CA GLY A 484 8.14 6.05 -6.60
C GLY A 484 7.58 6.93 -7.73
N HIS A 485 6.72 6.38 -8.60
CA HIS A 485 6.16 7.06 -9.75
C HIS A 485 4.65 7.32 -9.58
N GLY A 486 4.31 8.16 -8.60
CA GLY A 486 2.96 8.72 -8.49
C GLY A 486 2.53 9.50 -9.74
N ASP A 487 3.51 10.01 -10.48
CA ASP A 487 3.36 10.51 -11.85
C ASP A 487 4.23 9.73 -12.85
N LEU A 488 3.64 9.50 -14.02
CA LEU A 488 4.27 9.35 -15.35
C LEU A 488 5.51 8.45 -15.50
N VAL A 489 5.28 7.22 -15.98
CA VAL A 489 6.12 6.65 -17.06
C VAL A 489 5.23 6.09 -18.17
N THR A 490 4.92 6.92 -19.16
CA THR A 490 4.53 6.43 -20.48
C THR A 490 5.75 5.72 -21.08
N PRO A 491 5.64 4.48 -21.58
CA PRO A 491 6.77 3.80 -22.18
C PRO A 491 7.12 4.46 -23.53
N THR A 492 8.10 5.36 -23.52
CA THR A 492 8.79 5.77 -24.74
C THR A 492 9.44 4.52 -25.35
N PRO A 493 9.11 4.12 -26.59
CA PRO A 493 9.72 2.95 -27.19
C PRO A 493 11.21 3.21 -27.42
N GLU A 494 12.04 2.42 -26.73
CA GLU A 494 13.49 2.47 -26.88
C GLU A 494 13.88 2.10 -28.33
N PRO A 495 14.73 2.88 -29.01
CA PRO A 495 15.10 2.59 -30.39
C PRO A 495 15.89 1.27 -30.45
N SER A 496 15.44 0.35 -31.31
CA SER A 496 16.04 -0.98 -31.48
C SER A 496 17.57 -0.91 -31.66
N PRO A 497 18.36 -1.76 -30.98
CA PRO A 497 19.80 -1.76 -31.12
C PRO A 497 20.20 -2.07 -32.57
N SER A 498 21.02 -1.20 -33.16
CA SER A 498 21.54 -1.37 -34.52
C SER A 498 22.58 -2.49 -34.59
N GLU A 499 22.64 -3.20 -35.71
CA GLU A 499 23.56 -4.32 -35.92
C GLU A 499 25.04 -3.90 -35.84
N PRO A 500 25.92 -4.72 -35.21
CA PRO A 500 27.34 -4.41 -35.11
C PRO A 500 28.15 -4.93 -36.32
N GLY A 501 28.80 -4.02 -37.04
CA GLY A 501 30.07 -4.34 -37.74
C GLY A 501 30.17 -3.95 -39.21
N ALA A 502 30.82 -2.81 -39.48
CA ALA A 502 31.55 -2.57 -40.72
C ALA A 502 32.91 -1.92 -40.37
N THR A 503 33.99 -2.47 -40.93
CA THR A 503 35.39 -2.15 -40.60
C THR A 503 35.84 -0.79 -41.16
N PRO A 504 36.65 0.01 -40.46
CA PRO A 504 37.26 1.22 -41.01
C PRO A 504 38.48 0.91 -41.89
N GLU A 505 38.63 1.64 -43.01
CA GLU A 505 39.82 1.61 -43.89
C GLU A 505 40.37 3.05 -44.08
N PRO A 506 41.71 3.29 -44.08
CA PRO A 506 42.27 4.63 -43.86
C PRO A 506 42.79 5.39 -45.10
N THR A 507 42.61 6.72 -45.06
CA THR A 507 43.50 7.78 -45.58
C THR A 507 43.83 7.86 -47.08
N GLY A 508 43.39 8.96 -47.73
CA GLY A 508 43.89 9.39 -49.05
C GLY A 508 43.43 10.80 -49.49
N GLU A 509 44.32 11.79 -49.44
CA GLU A 509 44.22 13.12 -50.06
C GLU A 509 44.90 13.13 -51.45
N PRO A 510 44.90 14.21 -52.28
CA PRO A 510 44.04 15.42 -52.33
C PRO A 510 43.58 15.78 -53.78
N THR A 511 43.04 16.99 -54.02
CA THR A 511 43.44 17.95 -55.10
C THR A 511 42.32 18.64 -55.94
N ALA A 512 42.41 19.99 -56.00
CA ALA A 512 41.94 20.95 -57.01
C ALA A 512 40.44 21.28 -57.25
N SER A 513 40.17 22.59 -57.22
CA SER A 513 39.07 23.33 -57.89
C SER A 513 39.63 23.98 -59.18
N PRO A 514 38.84 24.53 -60.14
CA PRO A 514 38.20 25.87 -59.96
C PRO A 514 36.85 26.15 -60.68
N SER A 515 36.11 27.14 -60.14
CA SER A 515 35.34 28.28 -60.72
C SER A 515 35.09 28.46 -62.26
N PRO A 516 34.14 29.35 -62.71
CA PRO A 516 33.52 30.48 -61.97
C PRO A 516 31.99 30.74 -62.11
N GLU A 517 31.43 31.35 -61.06
CA GLU A 517 30.80 32.70 -60.96
C GLU A 517 30.31 33.48 -62.22
N PRO A 518 29.31 34.39 -62.08
CA PRO A 518 29.62 35.76 -61.62
C PRO A 518 28.63 36.44 -60.63
N THR A 519 29.13 37.45 -59.90
CA THR A 519 28.46 38.28 -58.87
C THR A 519 28.06 39.69 -59.37
N THR A 520 27.00 40.29 -58.77
CA THR A 520 26.84 41.76 -58.65
C THR A 520 26.17 42.21 -57.33
N THR A 521 26.60 43.36 -56.80
CA THR A 521 26.19 44.08 -55.56
C THR A 521 26.92 45.44 -55.61
N PRO A 522 26.34 46.64 -55.33
CA PRO A 522 26.27 47.18 -53.95
C PRO A 522 25.23 48.31 -53.64
N GLU A 523 25.30 48.86 -52.41
CA GLU A 523 24.89 50.23 -51.97
C GLU A 523 23.37 50.59 -51.90
N LEU A 524 22.87 51.59 -51.15
CA LEU A 524 23.46 52.69 -50.33
C LEU A 524 22.51 53.10 -49.15
N SER A 525 22.86 54.14 -48.38
CA SER A 525 22.10 54.81 -47.26
C SER A 525 22.07 56.35 -47.52
N PRO A 526 21.48 57.31 -46.74
CA PRO A 526 20.68 57.26 -45.49
C PRO A 526 19.39 58.16 -45.54
N ALA A 527 18.95 58.72 -44.39
CA ALA A 527 17.78 59.62 -44.14
C ALA A 527 18.10 61.14 -44.33
N PRO A 528 17.33 62.20 -43.89
CA PRO A 528 16.10 62.30 -43.04
C PRO A 528 15.06 63.41 -43.46
N THR A 529 14.30 64.01 -42.49
CA THR A 529 13.57 65.34 -42.53
C THR A 529 12.12 65.32 -43.13
N GLU A 530 11.03 65.93 -42.59
CA GLU A 530 10.77 66.83 -41.42
C GLU A 530 9.31 66.81 -40.81
N ASN A 531 8.76 67.97 -40.40
CA ASN A 531 7.47 68.34 -39.71
C ASN A 531 6.19 68.30 -40.62
N ALA A 532 4.92 68.53 -40.19
CA ALA A 532 4.35 69.26 -39.02
C ALA A 532 2.91 68.83 -38.61
N GLY A 533 2.45 69.24 -37.41
CA GLY A 533 1.05 69.12 -36.91
C GLY A 533 0.21 70.42 -37.09
N PRO A 534 -0.87 70.68 -36.31
CA PRO A 534 -1.33 70.10 -35.01
C PRO A 534 -2.67 69.30 -35.17
N ALA A 535 -3.66 69.13 -34.27
CA ALA A 535 -4.04 69.74 -32.98
C ALA A 535 -5.00 68.86 -32.10
N THR A 536 -5.44 69.40 -30.96
CA THR A 536 -6.30 68.84 -29.87
C THR A 536 -7.12 70.00 -29.23
N PRO A 537 -8.14 69.83 -28.35
CA PRO A 537 -8.61 68.66 -27.55
C PRO A 537 -10.06 68.24 -27.94
N GLU A 538 -11.02 67.67 -27.16
CA GLU A 538 -11.26 67.32 -25.72
C GLU A 538 -12.37 66.19 -25.70
N ALA A 539 -12.95 65.61 -24.63
CA ALA A 539 -13.01 65.79 -23.17
C ALA A 539 -13.39 64.45 -22.45
N THR A 540 -13.63 64.45 -21.12
CA THR A 540 -14.11 63.30 -20.28
C THR A 540 -14.77 63.86 -18.99
N PRO A 541 -15.99 63.43 -18.55
CA PRO A 541 -16.09 62.38 -17.50
C PRO A 541 -17.39 61.51 -17.43
N GLU A 542 -17.30 60.52 -16.52
CA GLU A 542 -18.31 59.64 -15.85
C GLU A 542 -19.38 60.36 -14.99
N PRO A 543 -20.28 59.68 -14.20
CA PRO A 543 -20.85 58.30 -14.24
C PRO A 543 -22.40 58.28 -13.96
N THR A 544 -23.02 57.11 -13.68
CA THR A 544 -24.12 56.90 -12.67
C THR A 544 -24.44 55.38 -12.50
N GLN A 545 -24.96 54.96 -11.34
CA GLN A 545 -25.30 53.56 -10.96
C GLN A 545 -26.82 53.34 -10.71
N ASP A 546 -27.17 52.05 -10.49
CA ASP A 546 -28.15 51.53 -9.50
C ASP A 546 -29.64 51.27 -9.92
N GLY A 547 -30.32 50.30 -9.28
CA GLY A 547 -31.81 50.22 -9.27
C GLY A 547 -32.59 48.98 -9.81
N THR A 548 -32.33 47.77 -9.28
CA THR A 548 -33.27 46.68 -8.84
C THR A 548 -34.79 47.04 -8.68
N PRO A 549 -35.84 46.14 -8.73
CA PRO A 549 -35.91 44.65 -8.70
C PRO A 549 -36.85 43.91 -9.72
N ILE A 550 -36.93 42.59 -9.54
CA ILE A 550 -37.90 41.56 -10.01
C ILE A 550 -39.39 41.93 -9.78
N PRO A 551 -40.33 41.32 -10.54
CA PRO A 551 -41.17 40.25 -9.97
C PRO A 551 -41.21 38.93 -10.76
#